data_AF-A0A1D1UW04-F1
#
_entry.id   AF-A0A1D1UW04-F1
#
_cell.length_a   1.000
_cell.length_b   1.000
_cell.length_c   1.000
_cell.angle_alpha   90.00
_cell.angle_beta   90.00
_cell.angle_gamma   90.00
#
_symmetry.space_group_name_H-M   'P 1'
#
loop_
_entity.id
_entity.type
_entity.pdbx_description
1 polymer ?
#
loop_
_entity_poly.entity_id
_entity_poly.type
_entity_poly.pdbx_seq_one_letter_code
_entity_poly.pdbx_strand_id
1 'polypeptide(L)'
;MFPLLVKHCGFSDKKIPQMAEVSAFVQSRTGFRLRPISGLVDFRDFLAGLAFRVFNATMYIRHHSAPQYTPEPDICHELLGHVPLFLDEEVAQFSQEIGLASLGAPDEWIEKLGNLYWYTVEFGLCKDKDTGENRVYGGALLSSFGELQHCLTDKAFLRPLETEKAAATPYPITRHQDVYFVAEDFQDVRNQLAEWLIKIPRPFMLRYNAYRESVELLYKKEHLHALVRDIQSKCHSLKNRSRTQHAVHVVLY
;
A
#
# COMPACT_ATOMS: atom_id res chain seq x y z
N MET A 1 2.29 -14.83 1.45
CA MET A 1 1.39 -14.28 0.40
C MET A 1 1.62 -14.90 -0.97
N PHE A 2 2.86 -14.94 -1.49
CA PHE A 2 3.17 -15.50 -2.82
C PHE A 2 2.63 -16.91 -3.13
N PRO A 3 2.61 -17.89 -2.20
CA PRO A 3 2.01 -19.21 -2.48
C PRO A 3 0.53 -19.17 -2.89
N LEU A 4 -0.22 -18.16 -2.43
CA LEU A 4 -1.61 -17.96 -2.85
C LEU A 4 -1.70 -17.53 -4.32
N LEU A 5 -0.76 -16.71 -4.79
CA LEU A 5 -0.70 -16.27 -6.18
C LEU A 5 -0.35 -17.43 -7.13
N VAL A 6 0.54 -18.33 -6.71
CA VAL A 6 0.84 -19.56 -7.45
C VAL A 6 -0.42 -20.43 -7.56
N LYS A 7 -1.14 -20.59 -6.45
CA LYS A 7 -2.34 -21.46 -6.40
C LYS A 7 -3.54 -20.89 -7.16
N HIS A 8 -3.76 -19.57 -7.11
CA HIS A 8 -5.01 -18.95 -7.55
C HIS A 8 -4.89 -18.02 -8.76
N CYS A 9 -3.67 -17.57 -9.10
CA CYS A 9 -3.44 -16.56 -10.13
C CYS A 9 -2.48 -17.01 -11.25
N GLY A 10 -2.12 -18.30 -11.29
CA GLY A 10 -1.29 -18.87 -12.35
C GLY A 10 0.17 -18.39 -12.36
N PHE A 11 0.69 -17.91 -11.22
CA PHE A 11 2.11 -17.56 -11.10
C PHE A 11 2.98 -18.81 -11.26
N SER A 12 3.84 -18.80 -12.27
CA SER A 12 4.79 -19.87 -12.57
C SER A 12 5.97 -19.33 -13.37
N ASP A 13 7.03 -20.12 -13.50
CA ASP A 13 8.17 -19.80 -14.37
C ASP A 13 7.89 -20.02 -15.87
N LYS A 14 6.70 -20.54 -16.23
CA LYS A 14 6.33 -20.89 -17.62
C LYS A 14 5.36 -19.92 -18.28
N LYS A 15 4.64 -19.10 -17.51
CA LYS A 15 3.57 -18.25 -18.03
C LYS A 15 3.47 -16.95 -17.23
N ILE A 16 3.33 -15.84 -17.95
CA ILE A 16 3.01 -14.54 -17.33
C ILE A 16 1.52 -14.54 -16.92
N PRO A 17 1.21 -14.28 -15.63
CA PRO A 17 -0.16 -14.18 -15.14
C PRO A 17 -0.98 -13.13 -15.90
N GLN A 18 -2.27 -13.39 -16.08
CA GLN A 18 -3.17 -12.44 -16.73
C GLN A 18 -3.72 -11.43 -15.72
N MET A 19 -3.58 -10.15 -16.00
CA MET A 19 -3.95 -9.06 -15.08
C MET A 19 -5.41 -9.15 -14.60
N ALA A 20 -6.34 -9.58 -15.47
CA ALA A 20 -7.75 -9.74 -15.09
C ALA A 20 -7.95 -10.77 -13.96
N GLU A 21 -7.28 -11.91 -14.03
CA GLU A 21 -7.34 -12.97 -13.01
C GLU A 21 -6.72 -12.50 -11.69
N VAL A 22 -5.55 -11.85 -11.79
CA VAL A 22 -4.85 -11.30 -10.62
C VAL A 22 -5.69 -10.20 -9.97
N SER A 23 -6.26 -9.28 -10.76
CA SER A 23 -7.10 -8.17 -10.29
C SER A 23 -8.33 -8.67 -9.54
N ALA A 24 -9.04 -9.66 -10.10
CA ALA A 24 -10.19 -10.28 -9.45
C ALA A 24 -9.80 -10.96 -8.12
N PHE A 25 -8.64 -11.63 -8.08
CA PHE A 25 -8.15 -12.24 -6.85
C PHE A 25 -7.82 -11.19 -5.78
N VAL A 26 -7.00 -10.18 -6.10
CA VAL A 26 -6.66 -9.10 -5.17
C VAL A 26 -7.92 -8.40 -4.65
N GLN A 27 -8.90 -8.15 -5.53
CA GLN A 27 -10.16 -7.50 -5.16
C GLN A 27 -10.95 -8.32 -4.15
N SER A 28 -10.97 -9.65 -4.31
CA SER A 28 -11.62 -10.54 -3.36
C SER A 28 -10.95 -10.59 -1.97
N ARG A 29 -9.68 -10.17 -1.87
CA ARG A 29 -8.89 -10.24 -0.64
C ARG A 29 -8.93 -8.93 0.12
N THR A 30 -8.65 -7.82 -0.55
CA THR A 30 -8.47 -6.50 0.08
C THR A 30 -9.28 -5.42 -0.61
N GLY A 31 -10.12 -5.74 -1.60
CA GLY A 31 -10.84 -4.75 -2.40
C GLY A 31 -9.96 -3.95 -3.36
N PHE A 32 -8.64 -4.18 -3.39
CA PHE A 32 -7.76 -3.60 -4.40
C PHE A 32 -7.94 -4.24 -5.76
N ARG A 33 -7.83 -3.44 -6.82
CA ARG A 33 -7.87 -3.94 -8.19
C ARG A 33 -6.77 -3.32 -9.03
N LEU A 34 -6.32 -4.09 -10.01
CA LEU A 34 -5.37 -3.63 -11.03
C LEU A 34 -6.15 -2.97 -12.18
N ARG A 35 -5.64 -1.84 -12.67
CA ARG A 35 -6.11 -1.18 -13.89
C ARG A 35 -4.96 -1.09 -14.90
N PRO A 36 -5.14 -1.58 -16.14
CA PRO A 36 -4.09 -1.51 -17.14
C PRO A 36 -3.84 -0.06 -17.56
N ILE A 37 -2.56 0.32 -17.63
CA ILE A 37 -2.07 1.59 -18.18
C ILE A 37 -0.99 1.35 -19.24
N SER A 38 -0.81 2.31 -20.15
CA SER A 38 0.15 2.21 -21.26
C SER A 38 1.58 2.60 -20.88
N GLY A 39 1.80 3.19 -19.71
CA GLY A 39 3.08 3.68 -19.25
C GLY A 39 2.93 4.55 -18.01
N LEU A 40 3.95 5.36 -17.70
CA LEU A 40 3.94 6.26 -16.55
C LEU A 40 2.77 7.26 -16.65
N VAL A 41 2.02 7.37 -15.55
CA VAL A 41 0.95 8.35 -15.37
C VAL A 41 1.47 9.50 -14.51
N ASP A 42 0.80 10.67 -14.59
CA ASP A 42 1.08 11.74 -13.65
C ASP A 42 0.95 11.23 -12.21
N PHE A 43 1.87 11.66 -11.34
CA PHE A 43 1.96 11.09 -10.01
C PHE A 43 0.73 11.40 -9.15
N ARG A 44 0.08 12.55 -9.37
CA ARG A 44 -1.19 12.89 -8.71
C ARG A 44 -2.30 11.95 -9.16
N ASP A 45 -2.36 11.60 -10.44
CA ASP A 45 -3.33 10.65 -10.98
C ASP A 45 -3.08 9.22 -10.49
N PHE A 46 -1.82 8.84 -10.34
CA PHE A 46 -1.43 7.57 -9.71
C PHE A 46 -1.95 7.48 -8.27
N LEU A 47 -1.62 8.47 -7.43
CA LEU A 47 -2.08 8.50 -6.04
C LEU A 47 -3.62 8.57 -5.95
N ALA A 48 -4.27 9.31 -6.85
CA ALA A 48 -5.72 9.37 -6.90
C ALA A 48 -6.35 7.99 -7.14
N GLY A 49 -5.71 7.13 -7.96
CA GLY A 49 -6.12 5.73 -8.13
C GLY A 49 -6.12 4.95 -6.81
N LEU A 50 -5.06 5.09 -6.02
CA LEU A 50 -4.94 4.41 -4.72
C LEU A 50 -6.09 4.75 -3.76
N ALA A 51 -6.62 5.97 -3.83
CA ALA A 51 -7.77 6.40 -3.01
C ALA A 51 -9.01 5.50 -3.21
N PHE A 52 -9.16 4.92 -4.40
CA PHE A 52 -10.24 4.02 -4.79
C PHE A 52 -9.83 2.54 -4.74
N ARG A 53 -8.69 2.22 -4.09
CA ARG A 53 -8.08 0.89 -4.14
C ARG A 53 -7.82 0.43 -5.58
N VAL A 54 -7.43 1.35 -6.46
CA VAL A 54 -7.07 1.06 -7.85
C VAL A 54 -5.57 1.26 -8.02
N PHE A 55 -4.86 0.18 -8.29
CA PHE A 55 -3.45 0.23 -8.66
C PHE A 55 -3.32 0.24 -10.18
N ASN A 56 -2.79 1.33 -10.72
CA ASN A 56 -2.53 1.45 -12.15
C ASN A 56 -1.25 0.65 -12.46
N ALA A 57 -1.37 -0.41 -13.26
CA ALA A 57 -0.29 -1.35 -13.54
C ALA A 57 -0.02 -1.44 -15.05
N THR A 58 1.25 -1.46 -15.44
CA THR A 58 1.63 -1.68 -16.83
C THR A 58 1.45 -3.15 -17.24
N MET A 59 1.36 -3.39 -18.55
CA MET A 59 1.22 -4.74 -19.11
C MET A 59 2.38 -5.17 -20.00
N TYR A 60 3.29 -4.26 -20.35
CA TYR A 60 4.45 -4.59 -21.17
C TYR A 60 5.53 -5.27 -20.33
N ILE A 61 6.39 -6.02 -20.99
CA ILE A 61 7.54 -6.69 -20.35
C ILE A 61 8.83 -5.97 -20.75
N ARG A 62 9.78 -5.89 -19.81
CA ARG A 62 11.12 -5.33 -20.04
C ARG A 62 11.85 -6.03 -21.20
N HIS A 63 12.82 -5.32 -21.77
CA HIS A 63 13.62 -5.85 -22.87
C HIS A 63 14.48 -7.04 -22.41
N HIS A 64 14.51 -8.11 -23.22
CA HIS A 64 15.17 -9.37 -22.87
C HIS A 64 16.69 -9.26 -22.72
N SER A 65 17.34 -8.18 -23.20
CA SER A 65 18.78 -7.96 -23.03
C SER A 65 19.16 -7.55 -21.60
N ALA A 66 18.21 -7.07 -20.80
CA ALA A 66 18.41 -6.61 -19.43
C ALA A 66 17.32 -7.18 -18.50
N PRO A 67 17.19 -8.50 -18.35
CA PRO A 67 16.09 -9.09 -17.57
C PRO A 67 16.17 -8.75 -16.08
N GLN A 68 17.36 -8.44 -15.57
CA GLN A 68 17.62 -8.15 -14.16
C GLN A 68 17.34 -6.69 -13.75
N TYR A 69 17.13 -5.79 -14.71
CA TYR A 69 16.91 -4.37 -14.44
C TYR A 69 16.03 -3.72 -15.51
N THR A 70 15.10 -2.87 -15.07
CA THR A 70 14.34 -1.97 -15.95
C THR A 70 14.18 -0.64 -15.25
N PRO A 71 14.42 0.50 -15.93
CA PRO A 71 14.15 1.82 -15.36
C PRO A 71 12.65 2.12 -15.26
N GLU A 72 11.83 1.42 -16.04
CA GLU A 72 10.37 1.59 -16.07
C GLU A 72 9.68 0.41 -15.40
N PRO A 73 8.55 0.63 -14.69
CA PRO A 73 7.79 -0.44 -14.05
C PRO A 73 7.12 -1.30 -15.11
N ASP A 74 7.68 -2.45 -15.43
CA ASP A 74 7.10 -3.44 -16.35
C ASP A 74 6.20 -4.43 -15.59
N ILE A 75 5.49 -5.31 -16.31
CA ILE A 75 4.56 -6.27 -15.70
C ILE A 75 5.23 -7.18 -14.65
N CYS A 76 6.54 -7.46 -14.76
CA CYS A 76 7.28 -8.20 -13.74
C CYS A 76 7.36 -7.41 -12.42
N HIS A 77 7.62 -6.11 -12.50
CA HIS A 77 7.61 -5.21 -11.34
C HIS A 77 6.23 -5.17 -10.67
N GLU A 78 5.17 -5.02 -11.47
CA GLU A 78 3.82 -4.97 -10.93
C GLU A 78 3.39 -6.28 -10.25
N LEU A 79 3.62 -7.40 -10.92
CA LEU A 79 3.13 -8.71 -10.46
C LEU A 79 3.98 -9.32 -9.34
N LEU A 80 5.30 -9.17 -9.38
CA LEU A 80 6.19 -9.76 -8.36
C LEU A 80 6.45 -8.80 -7.20
N GLY A 81 6.42 -7.49 -7.46
CA GLY A 81 6.64 -6.45 -6.46
C GLY A 81 5.36 -6.07 -5.74
N HIS A 82 4.41 -5.46 -6.45
CA HIS A 82 3.25 -4.80 -5.84
C HIS A 82 2.08 -5.72 -5.52
N VAL A 83 1.73 -6.64 -6.41
CA VAL A 83 0.58 -7.53 -6.21
C VAL A 83 0.65 -8.30 -4.88
N PRO A 84 1.79 -8.88 -4.45
CA PRO A 84 1.88 -9.53 -3.14
C PRO A 84 1.57 -8.59 -1.97
N LEU A 85 1.93 -7.31 -2.07
CA LEU A 85 1.69 -6.32 -1.03
C LEU A 85 0.21 -5.98 -0.89
N PHE A 86 -0.50 -5.82 -2.00
CA PHE A 86 -1.93 -5.54 -1.96
C PHE A 86 -2.79 -6.73 -1.50
N LEU A 87 -2.19 -7.89 -1.21
CA LEU A 87 -2.87 -8.99 -0.52
C LEU A 87 -2.83 -8.86 1.01
N ASP A 88 -1.98 -7.98 1.54
CA ASP A 88 -1.92 -7.63 2.95
C ASP A 88 -2.92 -6.50 3.25
N GLU A 89 -3.75 -6.69 4.28
CA GLU A 89 -4.80 -5.73 4.63
C GLU A 89 -4.23 -4.39 5.13
N GLU A 90 -3.11 -4.41 5.85
CA GLU A 90 -2.48 -3.20 6.37
C GLU A 90 -1.84 -2.42 5.24
N VAL A 91 -1.14 -3.11 4.33
CA VAL A 91 -0.54 -2.45 3.15
C VAL A 91 -1.58 -1.87 2.22
N ALA A 92 -2.66 -2.61 1.94
CA ALA A 92 -3.79 -2.10 1.19
C ALA A 92 -4.40 -0.86 1.87
N GLN A 93 -4.57 -0.90 3.19
CA GLN A 93 -5.18 0.19 3.95
C GLN A 93 -4.33 1.45 3.91
N PHE A 94 -3.04 1.40 4.26
CA PHE A 94 -2.22 2.60 4.27
C PHE A 94 -1.94 3.13 2.85
N SER A 95 -1.86 2.25 1.83
CA SER A 95 -1.75 2.67 0.43
C SER A 95 -2.99 3.48 0.01
N GLN A 96 -4.18 3.05 0.42
CA GLN A 96 -5.41 3.81 0.19
C GLN A 96 -5.41 5.15 0.96
N GLU A 97 -4.89 5.19 2.19
CA GLU A 97 -4.82 6.41 2.99
C GLU A 97 -3.91 7.46 2.35
N ILE A 98 -2.76 7.06 1.82
CA ILE A 98 -1.89 7.92 0.98
C ILE A 98 -2.69 8.46 -0.21
N GLY A 99 -3.43 7.59 -0.91
CA GLY A 99 -4.26 8.00 -2.03
C GLY A 99 -5.35 9.02 -1.64
N LEU A 100 -6.11 8.76 -0.58
CA LEU A 100 -7.15 9.66 -0.07
C LEU A 100 -6.58 11.00 0.40
N ALA A 101 -5.36 10.99 0.92
CA ALA A 101 -4.66 12.21 1.32
C ALA A 101 -4.24 13.08 0.14
N SER A 102 -3.90 12.47 -1.00
CA SER A 102 -3.51 13.19 -2.22
C SER A 102 -4.65 14.02 -2.84
N LEU A 103 -5.91 13.61 -2.62
CA LEU A 103 -7.08 14.25 -3.21
C LEU A 103 -7.27 15.68 -2.66
N GLY A 104 -7.03 16.66 -3.53
CA GLY A 104 -7.10 18.09 -3.20
C GLY A 104 -5.91 18.62 -2.38
N ALA A 105 -4.83 17.84 -2.24
CA ALA A 105 -3.61 18.30 -1.59
C ALA A 105 -2.79 19.25 -2.50
N PRO A 106 -2.10 20.26 -1.94
CA PRO A 106 -1.15 21.10 -2.68
C PRO A 106 -0.01 20.29 -3.31
N ASP A 107 0.61 20.79 -4.38
CA ASP A 107 1.70 20.09 -5.09
C ASP A 107 2.88 19.72 -4.19
N GLU A 108 3.28 20.61 -3.28
CA GLU A 108 4.34 20.33 -2.29
C GLU A 108 4.02 19.10 -1.43
N TRP A 109 2.74 18.88 -1.12
CA TRP A 109 2.31 17.71 -0.36
C TRP A 109 2.19 16.46 -1.21
N ILE A 110 1.92 16.59 -2.52
CA ILE A 110 2.00 15.46 -3.45
C ILE A 110 3.42 14.93 -3.55
N GLU A 111 4.42 15.81 -3.60
CA GLU A 111 5.83 15.41 -3.59
C GLU A 111 6.19 14.66 -2.31
N LYS A 112 5.79 15.20 -1.14
CA LYS A 112 6.00 14.54 0.15
C LYS A 112 5.30 13.18 0.26
N LEU A 113 4.06 13.08 -0.22
CA LEU A 113 3.33 11.81 -0.32
C LEU A 113 4.05 10.84 -1.27
N GLY A 114 4.69 11.35 -2.31
CA GLY A 114 5.50 10.55 -3.22
C GLY A 114 6.75 10.00 -2.57
N ASN A 115 7.47 10.80 -1.79
CA ASN A 115 8.60 10.33 -1.01
C ASN A 115 8.15 9.27 0.00
N LEU A 116 7.01 9.44 0.65
CA LEU A 116 6.45 8.42 1.55
C LEU A 116 6.11 7.13 0.83
N TYR A 117 5.41 7.21 -0.30
CA TYR A 117 5.09 6.04 -1.12
C TYR A 117 6.38 5.33 -1.57
N TRP A 118 7.40 6.09 -1.98
CA TRP A 118 8.71 5.56 -2.37
C TRP A 118 9.40 4.81 -1.23
N TYR A 119 9.53 5.43 -0.06
CA TYR A 119 10.24 4.82 1.07
C TYR A 119 9.43 3.79 1.86
N THR A 120 8.17 3.55 1.46
CA THR A 120 7.33 2.49 2.02
C THR A 120 6.99 1.45 0.96
N VAL A 121 6.04 1.74 0.09
CA VAL A 121 5.51 0.77 -0.90
C VAL A 121 6.55 0.35 -1.93
N GLU A 122 7.49 1.21 -2.33
CA GLU A 122 8.51 0.88 -3.34
C GLU A 122 9.79 0.26 -2.74
N PHE A 123 10.36 0.89 -1.71
CA PHE A 123 11.68 0.53 -1.14
C PHE A 123 11.66 0.29 0.38
N GLY A 124 10.49 0.03 0.97
CA GLY A 124 10.35 -0.18 2.40
C GLY A 124 10.87 -1.52 2.90
N LEU A 125 11.42 -1.50 4.12
CA LEU A 125 11.73 -2.68 4.91
C LEU A 125 10.88 -2.68 6.19
N CYS A 126 10.64 -3.85 6.76
CA CYS A 126 9.99 -4.01 8.06
C CYS A 126 10.75 -5.00 8.93
N LYS A 127 10.59 -4.93 10.25
CA LYS A 127 11.10 -5.97 11.14
C LYS A 127 10.16 -7.16 11.15
N ASP A 128 10.73 -8.34 11.11
CA ASP A 128 10.04 -9.59 11.39
C ASP A 128 9.68 -9.65 12.88
N LYS A 129 8.41 -9.87 13.21
CA LYS A 129 7.95 -9.87 14.62
C LYS A 129 8.52 -11.03 15.42
N ASP A 130 8.79 -12.15 14.76
CA ASP A 130 9.22 -13.38 15.43
C ASP A 130 10.75 -13.40 15.58
N THR A 131 11.48 -12.94 14.55
CA THR A 131 12.95 -12.99 14.55
C THR A 131 13.63 -11.67 14.86
N GLY A 132 12.95 -10.53 14.71
CA GLY A 132 13.52 -9.19 14.81
C GLY A 132 14.42 -8.80 13.63
N GLU A 133 14.55 -9.67 12.62
CA GLU A 133 15.37 -9.41 11.43
C GLU A 133 14.68 -8.42 10.48
N ASN A 134 15.46 -7.64 9.75
CA ASN A 134 14.93 -6.79 8.69
C ASN A 134 14.49 -7.65 7.49
N ARG A 135 13.26 -7.45 7.05
CA ARG A 135 12.65 -8.06 5.87
C ARG A 135 12.30 -6.98 4.87
N VAL A 136 12.49 -7.29 3.59
CA VAL A 136 12.08 -6.42 2.50
C VAL A 136 10.60 -6.64 2.21
N TYR A 137 9.88 -5.54 2.01
CA TYR A 137 8.53 -5.59 1.45
C TYR A 137 8.35 -4.65 0.24
N GLY A 138 9.18 -3.63 0.06
CA GLY A 138 9.03 -2.70 -1.06
C GLY A 138 8.95 -3.38 -2.43
N GLY A 139 7.99 -2.99 -3.26
CA GLY A 139 7.71 -3.57 -4.57
C GLY A 139 8.88 -3.47 -5.55
N ALA A 140 9.58 -2.33 -5.58
CA ALA A 140 10.80 -2.15 -6.36
C ALA A 140 11.92 -3.08 -5.89
N LEU A 141 12.06 -3.30 -4.57
CA LEU A 141 13.05 -4.24 -4.03
C LEU A 141 12.71 -5.69 -4.36
N LEU A 142 11.44 -6.08 -4.19
CA LEU A 142 10.98 -7.45 -4.47
C LEU A 142 11.05 -7.82 -5.96
N SER A 143 11.10 -6.84 -6.85
CA SER A 143 11.14 -7.03 -8.31
C SER A 143 12.51 -6.75 -8.95
N SER A 144 13.49 -6.33 -8.16
CA SER A 144 14.86 -6.02 -8.61
C SER A 144 15.88 -6.86 -7.86
N PHE A 145 16.49 -7.82 -8.55
CA PHE A 145 17.53 -8.66 -7.95
C PHE A 145 18.74 -7.83 -7.47
N GLY A 146 19.17 -6.86 -8.28
CA GLY A 146 20.31 -6.00 -7.96
C GLY A 146 20.05 -5.12 -6.73
N GLU A 147 18.85 -4.52 -6.67
CA GLU A 147 18.49 -3.66 -5.53
C GLU A 147 18.31 -4.46 -4.25
N LEU A 148 17.69 -5.65 -4.34
CA LEU A 148 17.49 -6.55 -3.21
C LEU A 148 18.82 -7.01 -2.61
N GLN A 149 19.84 -7.27 -3.44
CA GLN A 149 21.17 -7.57 -2.94
C GLN A 149 21.84 -6.34 -2.32
N HIS A 150 21.72 -5.19 -2.99
CA HIS A 150 22.34 -3.93 -2.54
C HIS A 150 21.83 -3.49 -1.16
N CYS A 151 20.53 -3.59 -0.90
CA CYS A 151 19.92 -3.18 0.37
C CYS A 151 20.38 -4.02 1.57
N LEU A 152 21.02 -5.17 1.34
CA LEU A 152 21.59 -6.05 2.36
C LEU A 152 23.10 -5.84 2.58
N THR A 153 23.72 -4.92 1.83
CA THR A 153 25.15 -4.62 1.96
C THR A 153 25.42 -3.45 2.92
N ASP A 154 26.67 -3.32 3.37
CA ASP A 154 27.12 -2.19 4.21
C ASP A 154 27.08 -0.82 3.50
N LYS A 155 26.76 -0.79 2.20
CA LYS A 155 26.58 0.46 1.43
C LYS A 155 25.18 1.06 1.59
N ALA A 156 24.22 0.29 2.09
CA ALA A 156 22.85 0.72 2.31
C ALA A 156 22.68 1.25 3.75
N PHE A 157 22.22 2.48 3.88
CA PHE A 157 21.93 3.09 5.17
C PHE A 157 20.50 2.79 5.59
N LEU A 158 20.33 1.78 6.44
CA LEU A 158 19.04 1.44 7.05
C LEU A 158 18.74 2.41 8.21
N ARG A 159 17.58 3.05 8.17
CA ARG A 159 17.11 3.98 9.22
C ARG A 159 15.74 3.54 9.73
N PRO A 160 15.40 3.77 11.01
CA PRO A 160 14.02 3.60 11.47
C PRO A 160 13.08 4.47 10.65
N LEU A 161 11.91 3.94 10.29
CA LEU A 161 10.88 4.69 9.61
C LEU A 161 10.40 5.83 10.51
N GLU A 162 10.57 7.05 10.02
CA GLU A 162 10.03 8.27 10.59
C GLU A 162 9.35 9.04 9.47
N THR A 163 8.01 9.11 9.50
CA THR A 163 7.21 9.62 8.38
C THR A 163 7.64 11.03 7.95
N GLU A 164 7.93 11.93 8.88
CA GLU A 164 8.39 13.30 8.56
C GLU A 164 9.73 13.30 7.79
N LYS A 165 10.66 12.42 8.18
CA LYS A 165 11.98 12.32 7.53
C LYS A 165 11.86 11.67 6.16
N ALA A 166 11.12 10.57 6.06
CA ALA A 166 10.88 9.90 4.79
C ALA A 166 10.20 10.83 3.78
N ALA A 167 9.18 11.58 4.20
CA ALA A 167 8.49 12.56 3.38
C ALA A 167 9.39 13.70 2.86
N ALA A 168 10.43 14.06 3.63
CA ALA A 168 11.37 15.13 3.29
C ALA A 168 12.65 14.65 2.60
N THR A 169 12.83 13.33 2.40
CA THR A 169 14.05 12.77 1.81
C THR A 169 13.88 12.68 0.29
N PRO A 170 14.75 13.30 -0.54
CA PRO A 170 14.76 13.08 -1.97
C PRO A 170 15.40 11.73 -2.33
N TYR A 171 14.95 11.10 -3.43
CA TYR A 171 15.47 9.82 -3.89
C TYR A 171 16.01 9.86 -5.33
N PRO A 172 17.05 9.07 -5.65
CA PRO A 172 17.46 8.85 -7.03
C PRO A 172 16.57 7.82 -7.74
N ILE A 173 16.25 8.06 -9.01
CA ILE A 173 15.52 7.08 -9.86
C ILE A 173 16.44 6.27 -10.80
N THR A 174 17.69 6.70 -10.98
CA THR A 174 18.62 6.13 -11.98
C THR A 174 19.72 5.26 -11.38
N ARG A 175 19.80 5.15 -10.06
CA ARG A 175 20.81 4.35 -9.34
C ARG A 175 20.19 3.71 -8.10
N HIS A 176 20.91 2.77 -7.50
CA HIS A 176 20.49 2.16 -6.23
C HIS A 176 20.30 3.21 -5.13
N GLN A 177 19.38 2.93 -4.21
CA GLN A 177 19.12 3.81 -3.08
C GLN A 177 20.27 3.75 -2.08
N ASP A 178 20.63 4.91 -1.56
CA ASP A 178 21.59 5.05 -0.47
C ASP A 178 20.92 4.79 0.88
N VAL A 179 19.66 5.23 1.04
CA VAL A 179 18.92 5.20 2.30
C VAL A 179 17.66 4.37 2.14
N TYR A 180 17.40 3.54 3.14
CA TYR A 180 16.18 2.75 3.26
C TYR A 180 15.55 2.98 4.64
N PHE A 181 14.22 2.98 4.70
CA PHE A 181 13.50 3.10 5.96
C PHE A 181 12.93 1.74 6.39
N VAL A 182 13.13 1.43 7.67
CA VAL A 182 12.74 0.17 8.31
C VAL A 182 11.61 0.46 9.29
N ALA A 183 10.42 -0.01 8.98
CA ALA A 183 9.28 0.03 9.89
C ALA A 183 9.37 -1.05 10.97
N GLU A 184 8.77 -0.82 12.14
CA GLU A 184 8.65 -1.87 13.15
C GLU A 184 7.69 -2.99 12.66
N ASP A 185 6.54 -2.60 12.12
CA ASP A 185 5.60 -3.47 11.41
C ASP A 185 4.66 -2.62 10.54
N PHE A 186 3.75 -3.23 9.78
CA PHE A 186 2.79 -2.47 8.95
C PHE A 186 1.78 -1.66 9.76
N GLN A 187 1.51 -2.06 11.00
CA GLN A 187 0.61 -1.34 11.89
C GLN A 187 1.25 -0.03 12.38
N ASP A 188 2.56 -0.04 12.62
CA ASP A 188 3.37 1.14 12.91
C ASP A 188 3.39 2.11 11.72
N VAL A 189 3.62 1.59 10.49
CA VAL A 189 3.53 2.41 9.25
C VAL A 189 2.18 3.14 9.20
N ARG A 190 1.07 2.40 9.40
CA ARG A 190 -0.27 2.98 9.37
C ARG A 190 -0.48 4.04 10.45
N ASN A 191 -0.02 3.78 11.68
CA ASN A 191 -0.18 4.73 12.79
C ASN A 191 0.58 6.03 12.53
N GLN A 192 1.86 5.94 12.14
CA GLN A 192 2.66 7.12 11.84
C GLN A 192 2.09 7.91 10.65
N LEU A 193 1.62 7.21 9.61
CA LEU A 193 0.96 7.85 8.47
C LEU A 193 -0.32 8.56 8.90
N ALA A 194 -1.21 7.90 9.64
CA ALA A 194 -2.47 8.48 10.08
C ALA A 194 -2.27 9.79 10.84
N GLU A 195 -1.27 9.85 11.73
CA GLU A 195 -0.91 11.07 12.46
C GLU A 195 -0.35 12.17 11.54
N TRP A 196 0.51 11.79 10.59
CA TRP A 196 1.14 12.72 9.67
C TRP A 196 0.17 13.32 8.64
N LEU A 197 -0.76 12.51 8.11
CA LEU A 197 -1.73 12.92 7.09
C LEU A 197 -2.71 14.00 7.60
N ILE A 198 -2.92 14.13 8.91
CA ILE A 198 -3.75 15.18 9.51
C ILE A 198 -3.14 16.58 9.27
N LYS A 199 -1.82 16.66 9.06
CA LYS A 199 -1.10 17.93 8.85
C LYS A 199 -1.32 18.54 7.45
N ILE A 200 -1.86 17.77 6.50
CA ILE A 200 -2.10 18.24 5.14
C ILE A 200 -3.12 19.39 5.16
N PRO A 201 -2.77 20.59 4.65
CA PRO A 201 -3.65 21.75 4.69
C PRO A 201 -4.76 21.60 3.66
N ARG A 202 -5.94 21.16 4.10
CA ARG A 202 -7.16 21.09 3.28
C ARG A 202 -8.41 21.49 4.08
N PRO A 203 -9.36 22.22 3.47
CA PRO A 203 -10.54 22.74 4.18
C PRO A 203 -11.66 21.70 4.37
N PHE A 204 -11.41 20.43 4.05
CA PHE A 204 -12.39 19.35 4.12
C PHE A 204 -11.72 18.03 4.52
N MET A 205 -12.52 17.11 5.07
CA MET A 205 -12.12 15.72 5.25
C MET A 205 -12.75 14.86 4.15
N LEU A 206 -12.09 13.74 3.83
CA LEU A 206 -12.57 12.79 2.84
C LEU A 206 -12.86 11.45 3.53
N ARG A 207 -13.91 10.78 3.08
CA ARG A 207 -14.24 9.41 3.48
C ARG A 207 -14.45 8.57 2.23
N TYR A 208 -13.82 7.40 2.18
CA TYR A 208 -14.15 6.40 1.17
C TYR A 208 -15.43 5.65 1.54
N ASN A 209 -16.37 5.57 0.59
CA ASN A 209 -17.56 4.73 0.68
C ASN A 209 -17.35 3.48 -0.19
N ALA A 210 -17.05 2.37 0.46
CA ALA A 210 -16.77 1.10 -0.21
C ALA A 210 -17.99 0.50 -0.94
N TYR A 211 -19.23 0.81 -0.52
CA TYR A 211 -20.44 0.29 -1.17
C TYR A 211 -20.69 0.92 -2.54
N ARG A 212 -20.31 2.20 -2.68
CA ARG A 212 -20.52 2.99 -3.90
C ARG A 212 -19.23 3.24 -4.68
N GLU A 213 -18.11 2.74 -4.16
CA GLU A 213 -16.77 3.02 -4.65
C GLU A 213 -16.53 4.53 -4.91
N SER A 214 -16.94 5.36 -3.94
CA SER A 214 -16.95 6.82 -4.10
C SER A 214 -16.27 7.52 -2.93
N VAL A 215 -15.70 8.70 -3.17
CA VAL A 215 -15.16 9.57 -2.12
C VAL A 215 -16.19 10.61 -1.72
N GLU A 216 -16.52 10.66 -0.42
CA GLU A 216 -17.47 11.59 0.18
C GLU A 216 -16.72 12.75 0.83
N LEU A 217 -17.15 13.98 0.53
CA LEU A 217 -16.64 15.19 1.19
C LEU A 217 -17.35 15.42 2.51
N LEU A 218 -16.58 15.46 3.59
CA LEU A 218 -17.02 15.81 4.93
C LEU A 218 -16.59 17.25 5.23
N TYR A 219 -17.47 18.20 4.88
CA TYR A 219 -17.23 19.64 5.06
C TYR A 219 -18.33 20.34 5.86
N LYS A 220 -19.45 19.65 6.14
CA LYS A 220 -20.56 20.16 6.96
C LYS A 220 -20.67 19.39 8.27
N LYS A 221 -21.15 20.06 9.32
CA LYS A 221 -21.35 19.46 10.66
C LYS A 221 -22.30 18.27 10.61
N GLU A 222 -23.30 18.30 9.72
CA GLU A 222 -24.28 17.23 9.56
C GLU A 222 -23.63 15.94 9.03
N HIS A 223 -22.65 16.05 8.12
CA HIS A 223 -21.93 14.90 7.58
C HIS A 223 -21.10 14.21 8.68
N LEU A 224 -20.44 15.00 9.52
CA LEU A 224 -19.68 14.50 10.67
C LEU A 224 -20.60 13.83 11.71
N HIS A 225 -21.73 14.46 12.05
CA HIS A 225 -22.70 13.85 12.96
C HIS A 225 -23.28 12.53 12.43
N ALA A 226 -23.55 12.45 11.13
CA ALA A 226 -24.02 11.21 10.50
C ALA A 226 -22.97 10.09 10.61
N LEU A 227 -21.69 10.40 10.34
CA LEU A 227 -20.59 9.46 10.50
C LEU A 227 -20.43 8.99 11.95
N VAL A 228 -20.46 9.92 12.91
CA VAL A 228 -20.36 9.59 14.35
C VAL A 228 -21.49 8.66 14.77
N ARG A 229 -22.74 8.91 14.33
CA ARG A 229 -23.88 8.03 14.62
C ARG A 229 -23.70 6.62 14.01
N ASP A 230 -23.21 6.52 12.78
CA ASP A 230 -22.91 5.24 12.12
C ASP A 230 -21.86 4.45 12.91
N ILE A 231 -20.77 5.10 13.31
CA ILE A 231 -19.71 4.50 14.14
C ILE A 231 -20.27 4.07 15.50
N GLN A 232 -21.04 4.92 16.19
CA GLN A 232 -21.65 4.59 17.47
C GLN A 232 -22.59 3.39 17.38
N SER A 233 -23.39 3.30 16.32
CA SER A 233 -24.29 2.16 16.06
C SER A 233 -23.51 0.86 15.84
N LYS A 234 -22.41 0.91 15.09
CA LYS A 234 -21.49 -0.22 14.90
C LYS A 234 -20.83 -0.63 16.22
N CYS A 235 -20.30 0.32 16.98
CA CYS A 235 -19.73 0.06 18.31
C CYS A 235 -20.75 -0.55 19.28
N HIS A 236 -22.00 -0.07 19.26
CA HIS A 236 -23.08 -0.62 20.08
C HIS A 236 -23.38 -2.08 19.69
N SER A 237 -23.48 -2.36 18.38
CA SER A 237 -23.69 -3.70 17.86
C SER A 237 -22.57 -4.67 18.26
N LEU A 238 -21.30 -4.22 18.20
CA LEU A 238 -20.14 -5.00 18.64
C LEU A 238 -20.16 -5.28 20.14
N LYS A 239 -20.48 -4.27 20.97
CA LYS A 239 -20.61 -4.44 22.42
C LYS A 239 -21.68 -5.46 22.80
N ASN A 240 -22.83 -5.44 22.12
CA ASN A 240 -23.91 -6.41 22.37
C ASN A 240 -23.52 -7.84 21.99
N ARG A 241 -22.79 -8.03 20.89
CA ARG A 241 -22.27 -9.34 20.46
C ARG A 241 -21.18 -9.89 21.40
N SER A 242 -20.27 -9.03 21.86
CA SER A 242 -19.23 -9.43 22.82
C SER A 242 -19.84 -9.91 24.15
N ARG A 243 -20.88 -9.24 24.65
CA ARG A 243 -21.62 -9.64 25.86
C ARG A 243 -22.35 -10.98 25.71
N THR A 244 -22.87 -11.27 24.52
CA THR A 244 -23.54 -12.55 24.24
C THR A 244 -22.54 -13.70 24.05
N GLN A 245 -21.35 -13.46 23.50
CA GLN A 245 -20.27 -14.47 23.45
C GLN A 245 -19.75 -14.87 24.84
N HIS A 246 -19.71 -13.96 25.82
CA HIS A 246 -19.34 -14.30 27.21
C HIS A 246 -20.40 -15.18 27.91
N ALA A 247 -21.63 -15.26 27.39
CA ALA A 247 -22.68 -16.13 27.90
C ALA A 247 -22.66 -17.54 27.29
N VAL A 248 -21.87 -17.78 26.24
CA VAL A 248 -21.71 -19.09 25.62
C VAL A 248 -20.41 -19.72 26.13
N HIS A 249 -20.41 -20.13 27.40
CA HIS A 249 -19.52 -21.21 27.80
C HIS A 249 -19.99 -22.47 27.06
N VAL A 250 -19.23 -22.81 26.04
CA VAL A 250 -19.34 -24.01 25.25
C VAL A 250 -19.34 -25.23 26.19
N VAL A 251 -20.52 -25.80 26.42
CA VAL A 251 -20.64 -27.18 26.92
C VAL A 251 -20.36 -28.08 25.71
N LEU A 252 -19.10 -28.49 25.58
CA LEU A 252 -18.74 -29.62 24.73
C LEU A 252 -18.79 -30.88 25.60
N TYR A 253 -19.74 -31.77 25.27
CA TYR A 253 -19.64 -33.20 25.56
C TYR A 253 -18.90 -33.87 24.40
#